data_AF-A0A528V219-F1
#
_entry.id   AF-A0A528V219-F1
#
_cell.length_a   1.000
_cell.length_b   1.000
_cell.length_c   1.000
_cell.angle_alpha   90.00
_cell.angle_beta   90.00
_cell.angle_gamma   90.00
#
_symmetry.space_group_name_H-M   'P 1'
#
loop_
_entity.id
_entity.type
_entity.pdbx_description
1 polymer ?
#
loop_
_entity_poly.entity_id
_entity_poly.type
_entity_poly.pdbx_seq_one_letter_code
_entity_poly.pdbx_strand_id
1 'polypeptide(L)'
;INVSLDTLDPEKFRQITRWGNLDKVMDGIDAAQAAGLKVKLNAVALKDFNDAELPEMLRWAHGRGMELTVIETMPMGEIDADRTDQYL
;
A
#
# COMPACT_ATOMS: atom_id res chain seq x y z
N ILE A 1 3.13 7.46 12.45
CA ILE A 1 2.78 8.03 11.13
C ILE A 1 1.96 7.01 10.35
N ASN A 2 1.11 7.50 9.44
CA ASN A 2 0.40 6.66 8.49
C ASN A 2 1.11 6.75 7.14
N VAL A 3 1.38 5.61 6.51
CA VAL A 3 2.02 5.53 5.19
C VAL A 3 1.06 4.78 4.27
N SER A 4 0.66 5.42 3.17
CA SER A 4 -0.09 4.74 2.12
C SER A 4 0.87 3.91 1.28
N LEU A 5 0.63 2.59 1.24
CA LEU A 5 1.48 1.65 0.51
C LEU A 5 0.62 0.47 0.06
N ASP A 6 0.33 0.41 -1.23
CA ASP A 6 -0.59 -0.58 -1.80
C ASP A 6 0.11 -1.84 -2.31
N THR A 7 1.45 -1.88 -2.36
CA THR A 7 2.22 -3.04 -2.85
C THR A 7 3.67 -2.95 -2.39
N LEU A 8 4.32 -4.11 -2.25
CA LEU A 8 5.78 -4.22 -2.01
C LEU A 8 6.57 -4.45 -3.31
N ASP A 9 5.87 -4.55 -4.45
CA ASP A 9 6.47 -4.69 -5.78
C ASP A 9 6.80 -3.29 -6.35
N PRO A 10 8.08 -2.98 -6.64
CA PRO A 10 8.48 -1.68 -7.19
C PRO A 10 7.84 -1.34 -8.54
N GLU A 11 7.59 -2.35 -9.39
CA GLU A 11 6.97 -2.17 -10.70
C GLU A 11 5.50 -1.80 -10.55
N LYS A 12 4.73 -2.56 -9.75
CA LYS A 12 3.33 -2.24 -9.45
C LYS A 12 3.19 -0.89 -8.73
N PHE A 13 4.10 -0.61 -7.80
CA PHE A 13 4.14 0.68 -7.11
C PHE A 13 4.28 1.84 -8.10
N ARG A 14 5.20 1.72 -9.08
CA ARG A 14 5.39 2.73 -10.11
C ARG A 14 4.18 2.88 -11.03
N GLN A 15 3.49 1.79 -11.35
CA GLN A 15 2.27 1.81 -12.16
C GLN A 15 1.16 2.64 -11.51
N ILE A 16 0.91 2.47 -10.20
CA ILE A 16 -0.18 3.15 -9.50
C ILE A 16 0.14 4.58 -9.05
N THR A 17 1.41 4.87 -8.72
CA THR A 17 1.81 6.16 -8.12
C THR A 17 2.22 7.24 -9.12
N ARG A 18 2.11 7.00 -10.44
CA ARG A 18 2.57 7.92 -11.49
C ARG A 18 4.01 8.39 -11.23
N TRP A 19 4.97 7.48 -11.31
CA TRP A 19 6.43 7.71 -11.12
C TRP A 19 6.95 7.76 -9.67
N GLY A 20 6.21 7.21 -8.70
CA GLY A 20 6.76 7.00 -7.36
C GLY A 20 7.96 6.03 -7.36
N ASN A 21 8.79 6.16 -6.33
CA ASN A 21 9.92 5.27 -6.06
C ASN A 21 9.70 4.58 -4.71
N LEU A 22 9.56 3.25 -4.73
CA LEU A 22 9.33 2.44 -3.54
C LEU A 22 10.49 2.51 -2.55
N ASP A 23 11.74 2.56 -3.02
CA ASP A 23 12.93 2.62 -2.17
C ASP A 23 12.90 3.87 -1.28
N LYS A 24 12.45 5.01 -1.82
CA LYS A 24 12.29 6.25 -1.03
C LYS A 24 11.25 6.10 0.08
N VAL A 25 10.18 5.33 -0.15
CA VAL A 25 9.18 5.04 0.88
C VAL A 25 9.78 4.15 1.95
N MET A 26 10.55 3.13 1.56
CA MET A 26 11.27 2.25 2.49
C MET A 26 12.26 3.02 3.36
N ASP A 27 13.09 3.88 2.76
CA ASP A 27 14.02 4.75 3.49
C ASP A 27 13.28 5.64 4.51
N GLY A 28 12.11 6.16 4.13
CA GLY A 28 11.26 6.96 5.03
C GLY A 28 10.68 6.15 6.19
N ILE A 29 10.25 4.91 5.93
CA ILE A 29 9.78 3.98 6.97
C ILE A 29 10.92 3.66 7.93
N ASP A 30 12.10 3.33 7.42
CA ASP A 30 13.29 3.01 8.21
C ASP A 30 13.69 4.18 9.11
N ALA A 31 13.73 5.39 8.56
CA ALA A 31 14.01 6.61 9.32
C ALA A 31 12.96 6.88 10.41
N ALA A 32 11.67 6.67 10.11
CA ALA A 32 10.60 6.85 11.08
C ALA A 32 10.71 5.83 12.24
N GLN A 33 11.01 4.56 11.93
CA GLN A 33 11.21 3.53 12.95
C GLN A 33 12.46 3.81 13.80
N ALA A 34 13.57 4.24 13.18
CA ALA A 34 14.79 4.62 13.88
C ALA A 34 14.57 5.82 14.83
N ALA A 35 13.67 6.73 14.47
CA ALA A 35 13.24 7.84 15.33
C ALA A 35 12.26 7.42 16.45
N GLY A 36 11.92 6.13 16.57
CA GLY A 36 10.99 5.61 17.57
C GLY A 36 9.52 5.88 17.26
N LEU A 37 9.19 6.29 16.03
CA LEU A 37 7.81 6.53 15.63
C LEU A 37 7.13 5.19 15.30
N LYS A 38 5.90 5.03 15.79
CA LYS A 38 5.04 3.93 15.35
C LYS A 38 4.62 4.16 13.90
N VAL A 39 4.75 3.15 13.05
CA VAL A 39 4.36 3.19 11.64
C VAL A 39 3.14 2.30 11.43
N LYS A 40 2.14 2.85 10.75
CA LYS A 40 0.96 2.16 10.30
C LYS A 40 0.86 2.27 8.79
N LEU A 41 0.69 1.15 8.11
CA LEU A 41 0.47 1.08 6.68
C LEU A 41 -1.03 1.07 6.39
N ASN A 42 -1.43 1.81 5.36
CA ASN A 42 -2.76 1.74 4.79
C ASN A 42 -2.64 1.26 3.34
N ALA A 43 -3.33 0.18 3.01
CA ALA A 43 -3.36 -0.38 1.66
C ALA A 43 -4.82 -0.47 1.19
N VAL A 44 -5.11 0.08 0.01
CA VAL A 44 -6.40 -0.16 -0.65
C VAL A 44 -6.33 -1.51 -1.34
N ALA A 45 -7.27 -2.40 -1.04
CA ALA A 45 -7.36 -3.69 -1.69
C ALA A 45 -7.95 -3.52 -3.09
N LEU A 46 -7.21 -3.93 -4.12
CA LEU A 46 -7.58 -3.85 -5.52
C LEU A 46 -7.52 -5.26 -6.11
N LYS A 47 -8.65 -5.74 -6.62
CA LYS A 47 -8.77 -7.05 -7.26
C LYS A 47 -7.86 -7.16 -8.46
N ASP A 48 -7.27 -8.35 -8.62
CA ASP A 48 -6.35 -8.69 -9.71
C ASP A 48 -5.11 -7.77 -9.79
N PHE A 49 -4.83 -7.00 -8.73
CA PHE A 49 -3.67 -6.10 -8.63
C PHE A 49 -2.79 -6.41 -7.43
N ASN A 50 -3.32 -6.25 -6.20
CA ASN A 50 -2.55 -6.47 -4.96
C ASN A 50 -3.24 -7.41 -3.96
N ASP A 51 -4.42 -7.92 -4.28
CA ASP A 51 -5.19 -8.86 -3.45
C ASP A 51 -4.39 -10.09 -3.02
N ALA A 52 -3.63 -10.68 -3.94
CA ALA A 52 -2.72 -11.80 -3.66
C ALA A 52 -1.51 -11.42 -2.79
N GLU A 53 -1.12 -10.14 -2.75
CA GLU A 53 0.02 -9.63 -1.97
C GLU A 53 -0.36 -9.26 -0.53
N LEU A 54 -1.63 -8.95 -0.25
CA LEU A 54 -2.07 -8.51 1.08
C LEU A 54 -1.62 -9.43 2.23
N PRO A 55 -1.66 -10.78 2.12
CA PRO A 55 -1.15 -11.65 3.17
C PRO A 55 0.36 -11.52 3.40
N GLU A 56 1.14 -11.27 2.36
CA GLU A 56 2.58 -11.04 2.45
C GLU A 56 2.88 -9.66 3.06
N MET A 57 2.16 -8.63 2.61
CA MET A 57 2.24 -7.29 3.20
C MET A 57 1.93 -7.30 4.69
N LEU A 58 0.92 -8.07 5.12
CA LEU A 58 0.58 -8.24 6.53
C LEU A 58 1.74 -8.88 7.30
N ARG A 59 2.32 -9.97 6.78
CA ARG A 59 3.48 -10.63 7.40
C ARG A 59 4.69 -9.70 7.49
N TRP A 60 4.96 -8.94 6.43
CA TRP A 60 6.06 -7.98 6.38
C TRP A 60 5.87 -6.86 7.40
N ALA A 61 4.68 -6.24 7.43
CA ALA A 61 4.36 -5.17 8.39
C ALA A 61 4.47 -5.68 9.82
N HIS A 62 3.85 -6.83 10.12
CA HIS A 62 3.90 -7.43 11.44
C HIS A 62 5.32 -7.81 11.87
N GLY A 63 6.12 -8.40 10.98
CA GLY A 63 7.52 -8.76 11.23
C GLY A 63 8.41 -7.55 11.54
N ARG A 64 7.99 -6.35 11.13
CA ARG A 64 8.65 -5.08 11.43
C ARG A 64 8.00 -4.31 12.59
N GLY A 65 7.04 -4.89 13.30
CA GLY A 65 6.31 -4.23 14.39
C GLY A 65 5.40 -3.09 13.93
N MET A 66 5.00 -3.09 12.66
CA MET A 66 4.06 -2.15 12.07
C MET A 66 2.65 -2.72 12.02
N GLU A 67 1.67 -1.84 11.99
CA GLU A 67 0.27 -2.21 11.75
C GLU A 67 -0.05 -2.10 10.26
N LEU A 68 -0.95 -2.95 9.75
CA LEU A 68 -1.52 -2.84 8.41
C LEU A 68 -3.03 -2.71 8.51
N THR A 69 -3.59 -1.68 7.86
CA THR A 69 -5.03 -1.57 7.60
C THR A 69 -5.29 -1.77 6.12
N VAL A 70 -6.10 -2.77 5.82
CA VAL A 70 -6.63 -3.01 4.49
C VAL A 70 -7.94 -2.23 4.36
N ILE A 71 -8.05 -1.45 3.29
CA ILE A 71 -9.19 -0.59 3.00
C ILE A 71 -9.88 -1.16 1.76
N GLU A 72 -11.16 -1.47 1.87
CA GLU A 72 -11.95 -1.82 0.69
C GLU A 72 -12.07 -0.62 -0.25
N THR A 73 -11.90 -0.88 -1.54
CA THR A 73 -12.16 0.08 -2.60
C THR A 73 -13.63 0.51 -2.55
N MET A 74 -13.86 1.83 -2.44
CA MET A 74 -15.20 2.40 -2.51
C MET A 74 -15.52 2.81 -3.95
N PRO A 75 -16.74 2.55 -4.45
CA PRO A 75 -17.15 2.99 -5.77
C PRO A 75 -17.20 4.51 -5.78
N MET A 76 -16.25 5.11 -6.50
CA MET A 76 -16.35 6.51 -6.86
C MET A 76 -17.25 6.55 -8.10
N GLY A 77 -18.47 7.10 -7.99
CA GLY A 77 -19.40 7.22 -9.11
C GLY A 77 -18.77 7.90 -10.33
N GLU A 78 -19.33 7.68 -11.53
CA GLU A 78 -18.78 8.02 -12.86
C GLU A 78 -17.65 9.05 -12.84
N ILE A 79 -16.43 8.55 -12.66
CA ILE A 79 -15.21 9.27 -12.99
C ILE A 79 -14.70 8.64 -14.27
N ASP A 80 -14.26 9.47 -15.21
CA ASP A 80 -13.88 9.24 -16.61
C ASP A 80 -12.76 8.18 -16.86
N ALA A 81 -12.45 7.35 -15.87
CA ALA A 81 -11.59 6.19 -15.95
C ALA A 81 -12.30 5.00 -15.30
N ASP A 82 -12.82 4.11 -16.15
CA ASP A 82 -13.49 2.86 -15.80
C ASP A 82 -12.62 2.01 -14.86
N ARG A 83 -12.87 2.10 -13.56
CA ARG A 83 -12.23 1.29 -12.49
C ARG A 83 -13.18 0.23 -11.95
N THR A 84 -14.23 -0.06 -12.69
CA THR A 84 -15.35 -0.90 -12.25
C THR A 84 -14.94 -2.38 -12.06
N ASP A 85 -13.73 -2.75 -12.51
CA ASP A 85 -13.15 -4.09 -12.38
C ASP A 85 -12.14 -4.24 -11.21
N GLN A 86 -11.89 -3.20 -10.41
CA GLN A 86 -10.90 -3.25 -9.32
C GLN A 86 -11.45 -3.72 -7.96
N TYR A 87 -12.71 -4.17 -7.89
CA TYR A 87 -13.38 -4.57 -6.65
C TYR A 87 -13.16 -6.05 -6.33
N LEU A 88 -12.80 -6.36 -5.08
CA LEU A 88 -12.75 -7.73 -4.57
C LEU A 88 -14.16 -8.33 -4.38
#